data_AF-R5GPY0-F1
#
_entry.id   AF-R5GPY0-F1
#
_cell.length_a   1.000
_cell.length_b   1.000
_cell.length_c   1.000
_cell.angle_alpha   90.00
_cell.angle_beta   90.00
_cell.angle_gamma   90.00
#
_symmetry.space_group_name_H-M   'P 1'
#
loop_
_entity.id
_entity.type
_entity.pdbx_description
1 polymer ?
#
loop_
_entity_poly.entity_id
_entity_poly.type
_entity_poly.pdbx_seq_one_letter_code
_entity_poly.pdbx_strand_id
1 'polypeptide(L)'
;MGQVTVDRAKKDGTIVAGIFPNTCYSDGKFTFHLGPNTADDIGKTGSFTVKLVTDNYESVTFAVKITLTAKDNQDAPDPTAFDVVFTNDGSKLTATIKTKLKGVEYSFDGKTWSNVNTTAVAHLKDVTAYLRYKETDELNASAAVFKTVNSGHGKLVHHAAVQATCQNTGNVEYWECETCAKYYSDEAAATEVSLAEVIIAKTDHKWSVKYTYDKNGHWHKCEYCDAVTETESHVSSGEATSAKAEYCTVCGYIITPKKGGGSSGGHVSGGSHSRDNTTERNPSINGEQKTWSDIAAALGKQNGGSATISLNGETTVPAEVIKAIADRKIRVEFVYDSTKSWLVDGAEITAVSAVDLSLLPGSVDTSSLRGILGCKYRISADIPAEIRFAFRKQYAGEFANVYKLIDGKLVFQTCVKLAEDGTAVIPGMSAPGEYAVMVCRYSDRQGDFDNNGILDIYDAVALLRYSVGLDSGENLQLIDLNGDGLVNCADASTVLRWLVGLSA
;
A
#
# COMPACT_ATOMS: atom_id res chain seq x y z
N MET A 1 70.53 34.68 -17.61
CA MET A 1 69.07 34.71 -17.32
C MET A 1 68.60 36.10 -17.72
N GLY A 2 67.69 36.19 -18.70
CA GLY A 2 67.25 37.49 -19.20
C GLY A 2 66.49 38.30 -18.15
N GLN A 3 66.80 39.59 -18.04
CA GLN A 3 66.09 40.51 -17.17
C GLN A 3 64.80 40.96 -17.87
N VAL A 4 63.64 40.73 -17.26
CA VAL A 4 62.35 41.22 -17.79
C VAL A 4 62.16 42.67 -17.32
N THR A 5 61.99 43.60 -18.26
CA THR A 5 61.63 44.99 -17.97
C THR A 5 60.26 45.26 -18.57
N VAL A 6 59.31 45.76 -17.78
CA VAL A 6 57.95 46.12 -18.24
C VAL A 6 57.75 47.62 -18.15
N ASP A 7 57.64 48.28 -19.31
CA ASP A 7 57.33 49.70 -19.40
C ASP A 7 55.82 49.92 -19.41
N ARG A 8 55.31 50.79 -18.52
CA ARG A 8 53.89 51.15 -18.44
C ARG A 8 53.59 52.31 -19.37
N ALA A 9 52.65 52.14 -20.30
CA ALA A 9 51.97 53.27 -20.94
C ALA A 9 50.61 53.48 -20.26
N LYS A 10 50.45 54.58 -19.51
CA LYS A 10 49.15 55.00 -18.98
C LYS A 10 48.37 55.72 -20.08
N LYS A 11 47.14 55.29 -20.33
CA LYS A 11 46.07 56.11 -20.89
C LYS A 11 44.71 55.53 -20.48
N ASP A 12 44.05 56.26 -19.60
CA ASP A 12 42.63 56.57 -19.53
C ASP A 12 41.72 55.53 -20.23
N GLY A 13 41.21 54.55 -19.44
CA GLY A 13 40.29 53.51 -19.92
C GLY A 13 40.82 52.07 -19.87
N THR A 14 41.97 51.80 -19.25
CA THR A 14 42.59 50.47 -19.17
C THR A 14 42.20 49.66 -17.91
N ILE A 15 41.98 48.35 -18.08
CA ILE A 15 41.97 47.33 -17.01
C ILE A 15 43.28 47.39 -16.22
N VAL A 16 43.21 47.34 -14.88
CA VAL A 16 44.40 47.31 -14.02
C VAL A 16 45.05 45.92 -14.06
N ALA A 17 45.88 45.69 -15.07
CA ALA A 17 46.88 44.62 -15.03
C ALA A 17 48.06 45.12 -14.17
N GLY A 18 47.96 44.93 -12.85
CA GLY A 18 49.03 45.24 -11.91
C GLY A 18 50.10 44.15 -11.92
N ILE A 19 51.36 44.52 -12.13
CA ILE A 19 52.49 43.61 -11.90
C ILE A 19 52.68 43.48 -10.39
N PHE A 20 52.40 42.29 -9.87
CA PHE A 20 52.72 41.92 -8.50
C PHE A 20 54.20 41.46 -8.40
N PRO A 21 54.82 41.47 -7.21
CA PRO A 21 56.24 41.14 -6.99
C PRO A 21 56.72 39.75 -7.47
N ASN A 22 55.84 38.92 -8.05
CA ASN A 22 56.08 37.52 -8.40
C ASN A 22 56.01 37.23 -9.91
N THR A 23 56.33 38.19 -10.77
CA THR A 23 56.46 37.91 -12.22
C THR A 23 57.80 37.23 -12.47
N CYS A 24 57.79 35.95 -12.83
CA CYS A 24 58.98 35.15 -13.12
C CYS A 24 58.97 34.63 -14.57
N TYR A 25 60.16 34.49 -15.15
CA TYR A 25 60.37 33.74 -16.38
C TYR A 25 61.14 32.47 -16.01
N SER A 26 60.47 31.33 -16.14
CA SER A 26 61.06 30.00 -15.91
C SER A 26 60.47 29.01 -16.91
N ASP A 27 61.30 28.10 -17.41
CA ASP A 27 60.88 27.01 -18.33
C ASP A 27 60.09 27.48 -19.56
N GLY A 28 60.46 28.63 -20.14
CA GLY A 28 59.82 29.18 -21.34
C GLY A 28 58.41 29.75 -21.13
N LYS A 29 57.96 29.89 -19.88
CA LYS A 29 56.64 30.43 -19.55
C LYS A 29 56.75 31.82 -18.91
N PHE A 30 55.81 32.70 -19.28
CA PHE A 30 55.62 34.02 -18.69
C PHE A 30 54.23 34.08 -18.05
N THR A 31 54.17 34.33 -16.74
CA THR A 31 52.91 34.34 -15.98
C THR A 31 52.63 35.75 -15.47
N PHE A 32 51.40 36.23 -15.64
CA PHE A 32 50.90 37.50 -15.09
C PHE A 32 49.51 37.30 -14.49
N HIS A 33 49.14 38.17 -13.55
CA HIS A 33 47.83 38.15 -12.90
C HIS A 33 47.03 39.41 -13.25
N LEU A 34 45.74 39.24 -13.50
CA LEU A 34 44.79 40.35 -13.68
C LEU A 34 44.18 40.70 -12.32
N GLY A 35 44.06 42.00 -12.03
CA GLY A 35 43.38 42.48 -10.83
C GLY A 35 41.86 42.27 -10.88
N PRO A 36 41.13 42.59 -9.79
CA PRO A 36 39.68 42.56 -9.79
C PRO A 36 39.12 43.54 -10.84
N ASN A 37 38.10 43.11 -11.58
CA ASN A 37 37.41 43.90 -12.59
C ASN A 37 35.93 44.08 -12.23
N THR A 38 35.33 45.15 -12.74
CA THR A 38 33.91 45.47 -12.55
C THR A 38 33.14 45.37 -13.87
N ALA A 39 31.80 45.40 -13.82
CA ALA A 39 30.98 45.43 -15.02
C ALA A 39 31.28 46.65 -15.91
N ASP A 40 31.67 47.78 -15.30
CA ASP A 40 32.08 48.99 -16.02
C ASP A 40 33.34 48.80 -16.86
N ASP A 41 34.09 47.71 -16.64
CA ASP A 41 35.32 47.40 -17.38
C ASP A 41 35.08 46.54 -18.63
N ILE A 42 33.84 46.09 -18.87
CA ILE A 42 33.47 45.36 -20.08
C ILE A 42 33.71 46.24 -21.32
N GLY A 43 34.34 45.67 -22.35
CA GLY A 43 34.74 46.36 -23.57
C GLY A 43 36.05 47.16 -23.44
N LYS A 44 36.54 47.39 -22.21
CA LYS A 44 37.84 48.03 -22.00
C LYS A 44 38.98 47.06 -22.31
N THR A 45 40.09 47.61 -22.77
CA THR A 45 41.30 46.86 -23.11
C THR A 45 42.45 47.31 -22.22
N GLY A 46 43.02 46.39 -21.45
CA GLY A 46 44.32 46.57 -20.80
C GLY A 46 45.45 46.20 -21.76
N SER A 47 46.54 46.95 -21.75
CA SER A 47 47.72 46.62 -22.57
C SER A 47 49.02 46.81 -21.79
N PHE A 48 49.98 45.92 -22.01
CA PHE A 48 51.34 46.05 -21.47
C PHE A 48 52.36 45.49 -22.47
N THR A 49 53.60 45.94 -22.34
CA THR A 49 54.71 45.52 -23.20
C THR A 49 55.65 44.63 -22.42
N VAL A 50 56.03 43.49 -22.99
CA VAL A 50 57.04 42.60 -22.44
C VAL A 50 58.29 42.69 -23.31
N LYS A 51 59.43 43.00 -22.67
CA LYS A 51 60.75 42.96 -23.30
C LYS A 51 61.58 41.84 -22.67
N LEU A 52 61.95 40.86 -23.49
CA LEU A 52 62.87 39.80 -23.14
C LEU A 52 64.29 40.24 -23.53
N VAL A 53 65.07 40.63 -22.52
CA VAL A 53 66.46 41.02 -22.71
C VAL A 53 67.34 39.77 -22.77
N THR A 54 68.12 39.65 -23.82
CA THR A 54 69.05 38.53 -24.06
C THR A 54 70.47 39.06 -24.16
N ASP A 55 71.44 38.32 -23.60
CA ASP A 55 72.83 38.79 -23.56
C ASP A 55 73.54 38.68 -24.92
N ASN A 56 73.21 37.65 -25.71
CA ASN A 56 73.93 37.29 -26.95
C ASN A 56 73.06 37.36 -28.22
N TYR A 57 71.82 37.87 -28.12
CA TYR A 57 70.86 37.99 -29.22
C TYR A 57 70.16 39.36 -29.16
N GLU A 58 69.49 39.77 -30.24
CA GLU A 58 68.59 40.92 -30.20
C GLU A 58 67.44 40.66 -29.23
N SER A 59 67.15 41.65 -28.37
CA SER A 59 66.04 41.55 -27.42
C SER A 59 64.71 41.48 -28.16
N VAL A 60 63.83 40.58 -27.72
CA VAL A 60 62.48 40.44 -28.28
C VAL A 60 61.51 41.29 -27.47
N THR A 61 60.71 42.10 -28.15
CA THR A 61 59.67 42.93 -27.52
C THR A 61 58.31 42.59 -28.14
N PHE A 62 57.31 42.33 -27.30
CA PHE A 62 55.94 42.10 -27.76
C PHE A 62 54.93 42.85 -26.88
N ALA A 63 53.85 43.31 -27.51
CA ALA A 63 52.73 43.97 -26.82
C ALA A 63 51.62 42.94 -26.57
N VAL A 64 51.15 42.87 -25.34
CA VAL A 64 49.99 42.06 -24.94
C VAL A 64 48.80 43.01 -24.77
N LYS A 65 47.68 42.69 -25.43
CA LYS A 65 46.40 43.38 -25.28
C LYS A 65 45.37 42.39 -24.78
N ILE A 66 44.62 42.79 -23.75
CA ILE A 66 43.60 41.96 -23.10
C ILE A 66 42.34 42.79 -23.01
N THR A 67 41.26 42.32 -23.64
CA THR A 67 39.96 42.97 -23.61
C THR A 67 39.03 42.16 -22.72
N LEU A 68 38.40 42.79 -21.73
CA LEU A 68 37.35 42.13 -20.96
C LEU A 68 36.07 42.15 -21.80
N THR A 69 35.54 40.99 -22.14
CA THR A 69 34.28 40.87 -22.88
C THR A 69 33.12 40.61 -21.92
N ALA A 70 31.90 40.89 -22.37
CA ALA A 70 30.70 40.44 -21.65
C ALA A 70 30.68 38.90 -21.62
N LYS A 71 30.03 38.32 -20.61
CA LYS A 71 29.68 36.90 -20.64
C LYS A 71 28.75 36.63 -21.81
N ASP A 72 28.88 35.45 -22.41
CA ASP A 72 27.92 34.99 -23.40
C ASP A 72 26.58 34.64 -22.74
N ASN A 73 25.51 34.60 -23.54
CA ASN A 73 24.19 34.22 -23.06
C ASN A 73 23.98 32.71 -23.23
N GLN A 74 23.19 32.14 -22.31
CA GLN A 74 22.70 30.76 -22.42
C GLN A 74 21.37 30.72 -23.18
N ASP A 75 21.18 29.68 -23.98
CA ASP A 75 19.87 29.38 -24.57
C ASP A 75 18.84 29.07 -23.48
N ALA A 76 17.59 29.45 -23.73
CA ALA A 76 16.50 29.13 -22.83
C ALA A 76 16.30 27.61 -22.73
N PRO A 77 15.93 27.09 -21.54
CA PRO A 77 15.53 25.70 -21.40
C PRO A 77 14.34 25.34 -22.31
N ASP A 78 14.21 24.08 -22.67
CA ASP A 78 13.01 23.60 -23.36
C ASP A 78 11.77 23.79 -22.45
N PRO A 79 10.71 24.50 -22.88
CA PRO A 79 9.49 24.69 -22.11
C PRO A 79 8.79 23.37 -21.71
N THR A 80 9.06 22.27 -22.39
CA THR A 80 8.51 20.94 -22.08
C THR A 80 9.31 20.19 -21.01
N ALA A 81 10.49 20.66 -20.64
CA ALA A 81 11.41 19.96 -19.72
C ALA A 81 11.07 20.12 -18.23
N PHE A 82 9.94 20.74 -17.89
CA PHE A 82 9.45 20.82 -16.51
C PHE A 82 7.93 20.83 -16.43
N ASP A 83 7.38 20.42 -15.29
CA ASP A 83 5.95 20.46 -14.99
C ASP A 83 5.67 21.12 -13.65
N VAL A 84 4.43 21.55 -13.45
CA VAL A 84 3.92 22.11 -12.19
C VAL A 84 2.96 21.11 -11.57
N VAL A 85 3.27 20.63 -10.38
CA VAL A 85 2.49 19.63 -9.65
C VAL A 85 1.96 20.24 -8.37
N PHE A 86 0.69 19.98 -8.04
CA PHE A 86 0.06 20.44 -6.82
C PHE A 86 -0.05 19.31 -5.79
N THR A 87 0.31 19.60 -4.55
CA THR A 87 0.18 18.67 -3.41
C THR A 87 -0.50 19.37 -2.24
N ASN A 88 -1.37 18.65 -1.53
CA ASN A 88 -2.05 19.15 -0.33
C ASN A 88 -1.71 18.26 0.88
N ASP A 89 -1.31 18.88 1.98
CA ASP A 89 -1.00 18.22 3.26
C ASP A 89 -2.19 18.18 4.25
N GLY A 90 -3.39 18.55 3.77
CA GLY A 90 -4.60 18.67 4.57
C GLY A 90 -4.87 20.10 5.07
N SER A 91 -3.89 20.99 5.01
CA SER A 91 -4.02 22.39 5.44
C SER A 91 -3.58 23.41 4.38
N LYS A 92 -2.67 23.02 3.48
CA LYS A 92 -2.00 23.92 2.57
C LYS A 92 -1.78 23.28 1.21
N LEU A 93 -2.25 23.96 0.17
CA LEU A 93 -1.95 23.62 -1.22
C LEU A 93 -0.58 24.19 -1.61
N THR A 94 0.30 23.33 -2.13
CA THR A 94 1.66 23.68 -2.53
C THR A 94 1.86 23.35 -4.00
N ALA A 95 2.29 24.34 -4.79
CA ALA A 95 2.74 24.13 -6.16
C ALA A 95 4.24 23.79 -6.17
N THR A 96 4.64 22.80 -6.95
CA THR A 96 6.02 22.33 -7.07
C THR A 96 6.44 22.26 -8.53
N ILE A 97 7.58 22.86 -8.87
CA ILE A 97 8.22 22.70 -10.18
C ILE A 97 9.01 21.38 -10.17
N LYS A 98 8.69 20.48 -11.10
CA LYS A 98 9.38 19.19 -11.32
C LYS A 98 10.14 19.25 -12.64
N THR A 99 11.45 19.03 -12.59
CA THR A 99 12.31 19.00 -13.78
C THR A 99 13.48 18.03 -13.60
N LYS A 100 14.01 17.51 -14.71
CA LYS A 100 15.26 16.74 -14.73
C LYS A 100 16.49 17.60 -15.01
N LEU A 101 16.28 18.87 -15.39
CA LEU A 101 17.36 19.81 -15.72
C LEU A 101 18.24 20.09 -14.50
N LYS A 102 19.52 20.34 -14.76
CA LYS A 102 20.54 20.68 -13.74
C LYS A 102 21.02 22.11 -13.97
N GLY A 103 21.54 22.73 -12.91
CA GLY A 103 22.02 24.12 -12.97
C GLY A 103 20.92 25.15 -13.21
N VAL A 104 19.67 24.82 -12.87
CA VAL A 104 18.52 25.73 -13.01
C VAL A 104 18.15 26.40 -11.70
N GLU A 105 17.47 27.52 -11.80
CA GLU A 105 16.81 28.22 -10.71
C GLU A 105 15.34 28.50 -11.04
N TYR A 106 14.56 28.79 -10.00
CA TYR A 106 13.10 28.83 -10.05
C TYR A 106 12.56 30.16 -9.56
N SER A 107 11.38 30.53 -10.06
CA SER A 107 10.62 31.69 -9.60
C SER A 107 9.12 31.47 -9.76
N PHE A 108 8.32 32.07 -8.88
CA PHE A 108 6.85 32.09 -8.97
C PHE A 108 6.27 33.51 -9.15
N ASP A 109 7.13 34.54 -9.16
CA ASP A 109 6.78 35.94 -9.42
C ASP A 109 7.45 36.49 -10.68
N GLY A 110 8.31 35.71 -11.32
CA GLY A 110 9.11 36.08 -12.50
C GLY A 110 10.25 37.06 -12.20
N LYS A 111 10.50 37.38 -10.92
CA LYS A 111 11.44 38.43 -10.49
C LYS A 111 12.47 37.90 -9.51
N THR A 112 12.04 37.14 -8.51
CA THR A 112 12.86 36.59 -7.45
C THR A 112 13.24 35.16 -7.81
N TRP A 113 14.55 34.91 -7.94
CA TRP A 113 15.10 33.63 -8.37
C TRP A 113 15.81 32.92 -7.24
N SER A 114 15.57 31.62 -7.08
CA SER A 114 16.20 30.81 -6.03
C SER A 114 16.25 29.32 -6.37
N ASN A 115 16.87 28.53 -5.50
CA ASN A 115 16.83 27.06 -5.58
C ASN A 115 15.55 26.46 -4.99
N VAL A 116 14.61 27.28 -4.51
CA VAL A 116 13.33 26.83 -3.95
C VAL A 116 12.34 26.62 -5.09
N ASN A 117 11.94 25.38 -5.32
CA ASN A 117 11.05 24.99 -6.40
C ASN A 117 9.58 24.83 -5.96
N THR A 118 9.23 25.29 -4.76
CA THR A 118 7.88 25.18 -4.20
C THR A 118 7.32 26.52 -3.75
N THR A 119 6.00 26.68 -3.80
CA THR A 119 5.31 27.82 -3.20
C THR A 119 3.92 27.45 -2.69
N ALA A 120 3.46 28.19 -1.68
CA ALA A 120 2.08 28.13 -1.21
C ALA A 120 1.15 28.76 -2.24
N VAL A 121 0.01 28.14 -2.51
CA VAL A 121 -0.95 28.67 -3.48
C VAL A 121 -2.37 28.60 -2.96
N ALA A 122 -3.21 29.50 -3.45
CA ALA A 122 -4.64 29.44 -3.21
C ALA A 122 -5.31 28.45 -4.19
N HIS A 123 -6.45 27.93 -3.76
CA HIS A 123 -7.28 27.01 -4.55
C HIS A 123 -8.00 27.74 -5.69
N LEU A 124 -8.19 27.06 -6.83
CA LEU A 124 -8.78 27.60 -8.07
C LEU A 124 -8.12 28.90 -8.54
N LYS A 125 -6.80 28.99 -8.39
CA LYS A 125 -6.00 30.12 -8.87
C LYS A 125 -4.96 29.66 -9.87
N ASP A 126 -4.73 30.52 -10.85
CA ASP A 126 -3.64 30.34 -11.79
C ASP A 126 -2.31 30.57 -11.07
N VAL A 127 -1.40 29.62 -11.27
CA VAL A 127 -0.05 29.65 -10.73
C VAL A 127 0.91 29.67 -11.90
N THR A 128 1.70 30.73 -11.98
CA THR A 128 2.74 30.86 -13.01
C THR A 128 4.08 30.50 -12.40
N ALA A 129 4.70 29.46 -12.95
CA ALA A 129 5.97 28.93 -12.50
C ALA A 129 7.03 29.16 -13.58
N TYR A 130 8.16 29.73 -13.20
CA TYR A 130 9.27 30.08 -14.08
C TYR A 130 10.50 29.24 -13.77
N LEU A 131 11.25 28.91 -14.83
CA LEU A 131 12.50 28.15 -14.76
C LEU A 131 13.52 28.72 -15.76
N ARG A 132 14.79 28.81 -15.38
CA ARG A 132 15.90 29.22 -16.26
C ARG A 132 17.23 28.57 -15.84
N TYR A 133 18.23 28.53 -16.72
CA TYR A 133 19.58 28.19 -16.33
C TYR A 133 20.21 29.32 -15.51
N LYS A 134 20.82 28.95 -14.39
CA LYS A 134 21.51 29.87 -13.49
C LYS A 134 22.77 30.42 -14.17
N GLU A 135 23.13 31.64 -13.81
CA GLU A 135 24.41 32.24 -14.19
C GLU A 135 25.59 31.38 -13.74
N THR A 136 26.62 31.28 -14.58
CA THR A 136 27.90 30.61 -14.30
C THR A 136 29.05 31.62 -14.37
N ASP A 137 30.29 31.16 -14.13
CA ASP A 137 31.47 32.01 -14.27
C ASP A 137 31.68 32.50 -15.72
N GLU A 138 31.18 31.74 -16.69
CA GLU A 138 31.39 31.97 -18.13
C GLU A 138 30.15 32.57 -18.82
N LEU A 139 28.94 32.28 -18.33
CA LEU A 139 27.70 32.57 -19.03
C LEU A 139 26.69 33.31 -18.14
N ASN A 140 25.96 34.28 -18.72
CA ASN A 140 24.82 34.92 -18.07
C ASN A 140 23.70 33.90 -17.83
N ALA A 141 22.80 34.17 -16.87
CA ALA A 141 21.58 33.38 -16.72
C ALA A 141 20.77 33.38 -18.04
N SER A 142 20.16 32.25 -18.38
CA SER A 142 19.36 32.17 -19.61
C SER A 142 18.09 33.02 -19.53
N ALA A 143 17.43 33.21 -20.68
CA ALA A 143 16.03 33.60 -20.66
C ALA A 143 15.18 32.53 -19.92
N ALA A 144 14.11 32.98 -19.27
CA ALA A 144 13.20 32.14 -18.53
C ALA A 144 12.11 31.54 -19.42
N VAL A 145 11.74 30.30 -19.12
CA VAL A 145 10.51 29.67 -19.60
C VAL A 145 9.50 29.61 -18.46
N PHE A 146 8.21 29.57 -18.79
CA PHE A 146 7.15 29.53 -17.79
C PHE A 146 5.99 28.64 -18.21
N LYS A 147 5.28 28.13 -17.20
CA LYS A 147 3.99 27.46 -17.33
C LYS A 147 2.99 28.10 -16.37
N THR A 148 1.79 28.36 -16.86
CA THR A 148 0.66 28.78 -16.03
C THR A 148 -0.31 27.61 -15.92
N VAL A 149 -0.54 27.15 -14.70
CA VAL A 149 -1.45 26.03 -14.43
C VAL A 149 -2.43 26.45 -13.35
N ASN A 150 -3.72 26.21 -13.59
CA ASN A 150 -4.73 26.43 -12.58
C ASN A 150 -4.62 25.35 -11.49
N SER A 151 -4.63 25.76 -10.22
CA SER A 151 -4.52 24.84 -9.10
C SER A 151 -5.72 23.88 -8.99
N GLY A 152 -6.85 24.21 -9.63
CA GLY A 152 -7.91 23.28 -10.04
C GLY A 152 -8.55 22.44 -8.94
N HIS A 153 -9.36 21.48 -9.38
CA HIS A 153 -9.64 20.27 -8.61
C HIS A 153 -8.70 19.18 -9.14
N GLY A 154 -8.11 18.40 -8.23
CA GLY A 154 -7.36 17.21 -8.64
C GLY A 154 -8.29 16.08 -9.04
N LYS A 155 -7.88 14.84 -8.78
CA LYS A 155 -8.75 13.69 -8.99
C LYS A 155 -9.96 13.77 -8.06
N LEU A 156 -11.14 13.70 -8.64
CA LEU A 156 -12.41 13.59 -7.93
C LEU A 156 -12.75 12.10 -7.76
N VAL A 157 -12.88 11.66 -6.53
CA VAL A 157 -13.35 10.32 -6.17
C VAL A 157 -14.87 10.40 -6.02
N HIS A 158 -15.58 9.61 -6.81
CA HIS A 158 -17.03 9.52 -6.75
C HIS A 158 -17.47 8.56 -5.64
N HIS A 159 -18.41 9.03 -4.82
CA HIS A 159 -19.05 8.27 -3.76
C HIS A 159 -20.54 8.17 -4.08
N ALA A 160 -20.96 6.99 -4.56
CA ALA A 160 -22.37 6.73 -4.86
C ALA A 160 -23.24 6.82 -3.59
N ALA A 161 -24.51 7.18 -3.77
CA ALA A 161 -25.47 7.23 -2.67
C ALA A 161 -25.66 5.86 -2.00
N VAL A 162 -25.61 5.84 -0.66
CA VAL A 162 -25.85 4.65 0.15
C VAL A 162 -26.96 4.94 1.15
N GLN A 163 -27.98 4.10 1.19
CA GLN A 163 -29.08 4.25 2.15
C GLN A 163 -28.60 4.00 3.58
N ALA A 164 -29.07 4.83 4.52
CA ALA A 164 -28.82 4.60 5.93
C ALA A 164 -29.60 3.40 6.45
N THR A 165 -29.05 2.73 7.46
CA THR A 165 -29.69 1.61 8.15
C THR A 165 -29.65 1.86 9.65
N CYS A 166 -30.28 0.98 10.44
CA CYS A 166 -30.21 1.09 11.90
C CYS A 166 -28.83 0.76 12.49
N GLN A 167 -27.90 0.23 11.70
CA GLN A 167 -26.53 -0.08 12.14
C GLN A 167 -25.49 0.89 11.57
N ASN A 168 -25.69 1.36 10.34
CA ASN A 168 -24.71 2.15 9.61
C ASN A 168 -25.34 3.44 9.09
N THR A 169 -24.59 4.55 9.17
CA THR A 169 -24.95 5.79 8.47
C THR A 169 -24.92 5.54 6.97
N GLY A 170 -25.80 6.22 6.24
CA GLY A 170 -25.75 6.28 4.79
C GLY A 170 -25.07 7.56 4.32
N ASN A 171 -25.14 7.81 3.02
CA ASN A 171 -24.72 9.06 2.41
C ASN A 171 -25.56 9.36 1.16
N VAL A 172 -25.74 10.64 0.84
CA VAL A 172 -26.15 11.03 -0.52
C VAL A 172 -24.99 10.84 -1.49
N GLU A 173 -25.23 10.96 -2.78
CA GLU A 173 -24.16 10.95 -3.77
C GLU A 173 -23.28 12.20 -3.63
N TYR A 174 -21.95 12.04 -3.67
CA TYR A 174 -21.01 13.15 -3.61
C TYR A 174 -19.66 12.82 -4.27
N TRP A 175 -18.84 13.84 -4.49
CA TRP A 175 -17.47 13.73 -5.01
C TRP A 175 -16.48 14.31 -4.00
N GLU A 176 -15.40 13.58 -3.75
CA GLU A 176 -14.30 14.02 -2.89
C GLU A 176 -13.09 14.39 -3.74
N CYS A 177 -12.58 15.61 -3.58
CA CYS A 177 -11.35 16.00 -4.27
C CYS A 177 -10.13 15.61 -3.45
N GLU A 178 -9.34 14.64 -3.94
CA GLU A 178 -8.11 14.16 -3.27
C GLU A 178 -7.09 15.29 -3.07
N THR A 179 -7.09 16.31 -3.94
CA THR A 179 -6.19 17.47 -3.83
C THR A 179 -6.73 18.55 -2.90
N CYS A 180 -8.04 18.65 -2.68
CA CYS A 180 -8.61 19.72 -1.85
C CYS A 180 -9.01 19.25 -0.45
N ALA A 181 -9.16 17.93 -0.24
CA ALA A 181 -9.76 17.34 0.95
C ALA A 181 -11.15 17.95 1.26
N LYS A 182 -11.92 18.21 0.20
CA LYS A 182 -13.25 18.83 0.22
C LYS A 182 -14.25 17.98 -0.56
N TYR A 183 -15.54 18.16 -0.26
CA TYR A 183 -16.64 17.39 -0.82
C TYR A 183 -17.55 18.27 -1.68
N TYR A 184 -18.12 17.68 -2.72
CA TYR A 184 -18.95 18.37 -3.71
C TYR A 184 -20.17 17.53 -4.05
N SER A 185 -21.31 18.17 -4.33
CA SER A 185 -22.55 17.47 -4.70
C SER A 185 -22.66 17.20 -6.21
N ASP A 186 -21.67 17.60 -7.00
CA ASP A 186 -21.66 17.44 -8.45
C ASP A 186 -20.27 17.04 -8.98
N GLU A 187 -20.26 16.33 -10.11
CA GLU A 187 -19.06 15.83 -10.79
C GLU A 187 -18.11 16.96 -11.26
N ALA A 188 -18.64 18.16 -11.51
CA ALA A 188 -17.83 19.30 -11.93
C ALA A 188 -17.16 20.01 -10.75
N ALA A 189 -17.41 19.57 -9.51
CA ALA A 189 -16.99 20.21 -8.27
C ALA A 189 -17.38 21.69 -8.16
N ALA A 190 -18.54 22.05 -8.72
CA ALA A 190 -19.04 23.42 -8.71
C ALA A 190 -19.69 23.81 -7.36
N THR A 191 -20.28 22.85 -6.66
CA THR A 191 -21.06 23.06 -5.43
C THR A 191 -20.41 22.34 -4.26
N GLU A 192 -19.67 23.08 -3.43
CA GLU A 192 -19.05 22.53 -2.22
C GLU A 192 -20.09 22.20 -1.15
N VAL A 193 -19.93 21.06 -0.49
CA VAL A 193 -20.74 20.58 0.63
C VAL A 193 -19.84 20.09 1.76
N SER A 194 -20.34 20.08 2.99
CA SER A 194 -19.63 19.51 4.12
C SER A 194 -19.86 18.01 4.25
N LEU A 195 -18.92 17.30 4.89
CA LEU A 195 -19.08 15.87 5.17
C LEU A 195 -20.37 15.58 5.97
N ALA A 196 -20.73 16.48 6.89
CA ALA A 196 -21.93 16.32 7.71
C ALA A 196 -23.23 16.44 6.91
N GLU A 197 -23.25 17.24 5.84
CA GLU A 197 -24.42 17.39 4.96
C GLU A 197 -24.61 16.19 4.03
N VAL A 198 -23.51 15.48 3.69
CA VAL A 198 -23.59 14.31 2.83
C VAL A 198 -23.86 13.02 3.59
N ILE A 199 -23.61 12.96 4.89
CA ILE A 199 -23.88 11.80 5.74
C ILE A 199 -25.36 11.75 6.14
N ILE A 200 -26.00 10.62 5.88
CA ILE A 200 -27.36 10.32 6.33
C ILE A 200 -27.26 9.55 7.65
N ALA A 201 -27.87 10.10 8.71
CA ALA A 201 -27.89 9.47 10.03
C ALA A 201 -28.53 8.08 10.00
N LYS A 202 -28.16 7.22 10.95
CA LYS A 202 -28.75 5.89 11.13
C LYS A 202 -30.26 6.01 11.29
N THR A 203 -31.00 5.06 10.73
CA THR A 203 -32.45 4.97 10.96
C THR A 203 -32.72 4.38 12.34
N ASP A 204 -33.90 4.62 12.90
CA ASP A 204 -34.30 3.95 14.13
C ASP A 204 -34.43 2.43 13.94
N HIS A 205 -34.29 1.68 15.03
CA HIS A 205 -34.59 0.26 15.03
C HIS A 205 -36.09 0.03 14.80
N LYS A 206 -36.41 -0.90 13.89
CA LYS A 206 -37.77 -1.38 13.71
C LYS A 206 -37.96 -2.66 14.52
N TRP A 207 -38.61 -2.52 15.66
CA TRP A 207 -38.84 -3.64 16.57
C TRP A 207 -39.91 -4.60 16.05
N SER A 208 -39.65 -5.90 16.19
CA SER A 208 -40.59 -6.97 15.87
C SER A 208 -41.91 -6.79 16.62
N VAL A 209 -43.03 -7.15 16.01
CA VAL A 209 -44.33 -7.14 16.72
C VAL A 209 -44.45 -8.33 17.70
N LYS A 210 -43.84 -9.46 17.36
CA LYS A 210 -43.88 -10.68 18.19
C LYS A 210 -42.71 -10.72 19.16
N TYR A 211 -43.01 -10.93 20.44
CA TYR A 211 -42.00 -11.15 21.47
C TYR A 211 -41.17 -12.41 21.23
N THR A 212 -39.85 -12.26 21.33
CA THR A 212 -38.94 -13.38 21.58
C THR A 212 -38.86 -13.61 23.08
N TYR A 213 -38.68 -14.85 23.52
CA TYR A 213 -38.65 -15.18 24.94
C TYR A 213 -37.78 -16.39 25.26
N ASP A 214 -37.29 -16.44 26.50
CA ASP A 214 -36.58 -17.57 27.08
C ASP A 214 -37.02 -17.78 28.55
N LYS A 215 -36.24 -18.48 29.37
CA LYS A 215 -36.56 -18.68 30.80
C LYS A 215 -36.46 -17.42 31.67
N ASN A 216 -35.73 -16.40 31.22
CA ASN A 216 -35.41 -15.20 31.98
C ASN A 216 -36.35 -14.03 31.68
N GLY A 217 -36.97 -14.01 30.50
CA GLY A 217 -37.94 -12.97 30.13
C GLY A 217 -38.34 -12.99 28.66
N HIS A 218 -38.86 -11.85 28.19
CA HIS A 218 -39.25 -11.62 26.81
C HIS A 218 -38.83 -10.22 26.33
N TRP A 219 -38.51 -10.10 25.04
CA TRP A 219 -38.02 -8.87 24.41
C TRP A 219 -38.38 -8.82 22.94
N HIS A 220 -38.30 -7.63 22.34
CA HIS A 220 -38.40 -7.44 20.90
C HIS A 220 -37.03 -7.47 20.25
N LYS A 221 -36.96 -8.01 19.04
CA LYS A 221 -35.75 -7.99 18.21
C LYS A 221 -35.94 -6.97 17.12
N CYS A 222 -34.89 -6.24 16.75
CA CYS A 222 -34.94 -5.43 15.54
C CYS A 222 -35.13 -6.36 14.33
N GLU A 223 -36.01 -6.00 13.39
CA GLU A 223 -36.27 -6.81 12.20
C GLU A 223 -35.07 -6.86 11.24
N TYR A 224 -34.16 -5.90 11.35
CA TYR A 224 -33.06 -5.69 10.41
C TYR A 224 -31.67 -5.87 11.02
N CYS A 225 -31.56 -6.02 12.34
CA CYS A 225 -30.29 -6.28 13.02
C CYS A 225 -30.48 -7.05 14.33
N ASP A 226 -29.38 -7.48 14.95
CA ASP A 226 -29.42 -8.29 16.17
C ASP A 226 -29.68 -7.49 17.46
N ALA A 227 -29.96 -6.19 17.36
CA ALA A 227 -30.35 -5.39 18.51
C ALA A 227 -31.64 -5.93 19.13
N VAL A 228 -31.73 -5.83 20.45
CA VAL A 228 -32.88 -6.24 21.24
C VAL A 228 -33.30 -5.12 22.17
N THR A 229 -34.58 -5.04 22.50
CA THR A 229 -35.03 -4.20 23.61
C THR A 229 -34.55 -4.79 24.94
N GLU A 230 -34.62 -4.01 26.01
CA GLU A 230 -34.39 -4.53 27.35
C GLU A 230 -35.31 -5.74 27.62
N THR A 231 -34.77 -6.75 28.31
CA THR A 231 -35.52 -7.97 28.64
C THR A 231 -36.53 -7.67 29.73
N GLU A 232 -37.81 -7.81 29.40
CA GLU A 232 -38.91 -7.71 30.36
C GLU A 232 -39.16 -9.07 31.02
N SER A 233 -39.40 -9.06 32.34
CA SER A 233 -39.73 -10.29 33.08
C SER A 233 -41.05 -10.89 32.63
N HIS A 234 -41.20 -12.21 32.77
CA HIS A 234 -42.48 -12.88 32.47
C HIS A 234 -43.63 -12.41 33.35
N VAL A 235 -44.81 -12.24 32.75
CA VAL A 235 -46.05 -11.86 33.43
C VAL A 235 -46.90 -13.09 33.64
N SER A 236 -46.94 -13.60 34.87
CA SER A 236 -47.64 -14.85 35.21
C SER A 236 -49.14 -14.81 34.94
N SER A 237 -49.67 -15.90 34.36
CA SER A 237 -51.10 -16.18 34.22
C SER A 237 -51.77 -16.66 35.52
N GLY A 238 -51.04 -16.73 36.64
CA GLY A 238 -51.46 -17.37 37.88
C GLY A 238 -50.94 -18.81 38.03
N GLU A 239 -50.91 -19.31 39.28
CA GLU A 239 -50.26 -20.59 39.63
C GLU A 239 -50.70 -21.79 38.79
N ALA A 240 -49.75 -22.65 38.45
CA ALA A 240 -50.02 -23.89 37.72
C ALA A 240 -50.90 -24.86 38.53
N THR A 241 -51.91 -25.40 37.86
CA THR A 241 -52.84 -26.41 38.39
C THR A 241 -52.63 -27.75 37.68
N SER A 242 -53.39 -28.78 38.07
CA SER A 242 -53.41 -30.06 37.38
C SER A 242 -54.06 -29.97 35.98
N ALA A 243 -54.90 -28.96 35.73
CA ALA A 243 -55.60 -28.77 34.46
C ALA A 243 -54.91 -27.75 33.52
N LYS A 244 -54.17 -26.77 34.07
CA LYS A 244 -53.57 -25.66 33.32
C LYS A 244 -52.16 -25.36 33.82
N ALA A 245 -51.22 -25.14 32.89
CA ALA A 245 -49.89 -24.65 33.21
C ALA A 245 -49.93 -23.15 33.51
N GLU A 246 -48.97 -22.66 34.29
CA GLU A 246 -48.69 -21.23 34.41
C GLU A 246 -47.87 -20.80 33.20
N TYR A 247 -48.33 -19.77 32.50
CA TYR A 247 -47.66 -19.23 31.32
C TYR A 247 -47.60 -17.71 31.36
N CYS A 248 -46.69 -17.14 30.58
CA CYS A 248 -46.59 -15.71 30.40
C CYS A 248 -47.74 -15.21 29.53
N THR A 249 -48.57 -14.29 30.03
CA THR A 249 -49.73 -13.77 29.30
C THR A 249 -49.35 -12.89 28.10
N VAL A 250 -48.11 -12.41 28.04
CA VAL A 250 -47.59 -11.57 26.95
C VAL A 250 -47.01 -12.41 25.81
N CYS A 251 -46.08 -13.32 26.13
CA CYS A 251 -45.30 -14.04 25.11
C CYS A 251 -45.66 -15.53 24.98
N GLY A 252 -46.42 -16.08 25.93
CA GLY A 252 -46.85 -17.49 25.92
C GLY A 252 -45.84 -18.49 26.48
N TYR A 253 -44.70 -18.06 27.00
CA TYR A 253 -43.71 -18.94 27.65
C TYR A 253 -44.33 -19.69 28.84
N ILE A 254 -44.14 -21.01 28.95
CA ILE A 254 -44.61 -21.78 30.11
C ILE A 254 -43.62 -21.57 31.27
N ILE A 255 -44.06 -20.84 32.30
CA ILE A 255 -43.28 -20.53 33.50
C ILE A 255 -43.21 -21.78 34.38
N THR A 256 -44.38 -22.37 34.68
CA THR A 256 -44.49 -23.59 35.47
C THR A 256 -45.40 -24.60 34.77
N PRO A 257 -44.89 -25.78 34.37
CA PRO A 257 -45.69 -26.84 33.78
C PRO A 257 -46.85 -27.30 34.69
N LYS A 258 -47.89 -27.92 34.11
CA LYS A 258 -49.02 -28.49 34.86
C LYS A 258 -48.54 -29.49 35.92
N LYS A 259 -49.15 -29.47 37.11
CA LYS A 259 -48.78 -30.38 38.21
C LYS A 259 -49.25 -31.82 37.89
N GLY A 260 -48.33 -32.76 37.75
CA GLY A 260 -48.62 -34.17 37.45
C GLY A 260 -48.86 -35.02 38.71
N GLY A 261 -49.92 -35.84 38.71
CA GLY A 261 -50.08 -36.96 39.66
C GLY A 261 -49.18 -38.13 39.26
N GLY A 262 -48.45 -38.72 40.22
CA GLY A 262 -47.38 -39.70 39.95
C GLY A 262 -47.82 -41.17 39.87
N SER A 263 -46.92 -42.06 39.39
CA SER A 263 -46.13 -43.01 40.21
C SER A 263 -45.64 -44.27 39.43
N SER A 264 -44.49 -44.83 39.88
CA SER A 264 -43.91 -46.21 39.70
C SER A 264 -43.51 -46.69 38.30
N GLY A 265 -42.44 -47.45 38.01
CA GLY A 265 -41.47 -48.24 38.78
C GLY A 265 -41.19 -49.56 38.01
N GLY A 266 -39.93 -49.94 37.75
CA GLY A 266 -39.60 -51.26 37.17
C GLY A 266 -38.21 -51.43 36.52
N HIS A 267 -37.36 -52.23 37.15
CA HIS A 267 -36.07 -52.78 36.68
C HIS A 267 -36.28 -53.79 35.50
N VAL A 268 -35.34 -54.31 34.69
CA VAL A 268 -33.95 -54.80 34.83
C VAL A 268 -33.34 -55.11 33.43
N SER A 269 -32.00 -55.04 33.33
CA SER A 269 -31.06 -55.93 32.60
C SER A 269 -31.11 -56.18 31.08
N GLY A 270 -30.02 -55.75 30.40
CA GLY A 270 -29.16 -56.64 29.58
C GLY A 270 -29.47 -56.78 28.08
N GLY A 271 -28.56 -56.30 27.23
CA GLY A 271 -28.56 -56.61 25.80
C GLY A 271 -27.52 -55.83 25.01
N SER A 272 -26.27 -56.29 25.03
CA SER A 272 -25.21 -55.86 24.12
C SER A 272 -25.66 -56.04 22.66
N HIS A 273 -25.78 -54.93 21.93
CA HIS A 273 -25.59 -54.93 20.49
C HIS A 273 -24.59 -53.84 20.14
N SER A 274 -23.35 -54.31 19.93
CA SER A 274 -22.39 -53.65 19.05
C SER A 274 -23.09 -53.23 17.77
N ARG A 275 -23.17 -51.93 17.52
CA ARG A 275 -23.46 -51.35 16.21
C ARG A 275 -22.52 -50.18 15.99
N ASP A 276 -21.35 -50.57 15.52
CA ASP A 276 -20.68 -49.98 14.36
C ASP A 276 -20.69 -48.44 14.29
N ASN A 277 -19.57 -47.88 14.75
CA ASN A 277 -19.16 -46.49 14.55
C ASN A 277 -18.89 -46.25 13.05
N THR A 278 -19.96 -46.08 12.28
CA THR A 278 -19.88 -45.40 10.98
C THR A 278 -20.02 -43.91 11.27
N THR A 279 -18.89 -43.22 11.18
CA THR A 279 -18.75 -41.79 11.43
C THR A 279 -19.77 -40.99 10.60
N GLU A 280 -20.68 -40.27 11.26
CA GLU A 280 -21.54 -39.28 10.62
C GLU A 280 -20.66 -38.20 9.97
N ARG A 281 -20.64 -38.16 8.63
CA ARG A 281 -19.84 -37.21 7.83
C ARG A 281 -20.53 -35.87 7.58
N ASN A 282 -21.77 -35.70 8.04
CA ASN A 282 -22.54 -34.50 7.74
C ASN A 282 -21.78 -33.23 8.17
N PRO A 283 -21.80 -32.17 7.34
CA PRO A 283 -21.22 -30.89 7.72
C PRO A 283 -21.92 -30.34 8.96
N SER A 284 -21.26 -29.42 9.67
CA SER A 284 -21.86 -28.74 10.82
C SER A 284 -21.76 -27.24 10.71
N ILE A 285 -22.78 -26.54 11.21
CA ILE A 285 -22.79 -25.08 11.34
C ILE A 285 -23.13 -24.75 12.79
N ASN A 286 -22.39 -23.82 13.40
CA ASN A 286 -22.51 -23.49 14.83
C ASN A 286 -22.37 -24.70 15.78
N GLY A 287 -21.56 -25.69 15.39
CA GLY A 287 -21.32 -26.90 16.20
C GLY A 287 -22.40 -27.98 16.10
N GLU A 288 -23.50 -27.75 15.38
CA GLU A 288 -24.54 -28.76 15.14
C GLU A 288 -24.40 -29.37 13.74
N GLN A 289 -24.36 -30.71 13.64
CA GLN A 289 -24.39 -31.41 12.36
C GLN A 289 -25.74 -31.23 11.66
N LYS A 290 -25.71 -30.93 10.36
CA LYS A 290 -26.89 -30.63 9.54
C LYS A 290 -26.68 -31.15 8.12
N THR A 291 -27.77 -31.29 7.37
CA THR A 291 -27.68 -31.52 5.92
C THR A 291 -27.25 -30.24 5.21
N TRP A 292 -26.68 -30.35 4.00
CA TRP A 292 -26.37 -29.18 3.18
C TRP A 292 -27.59 -28.29 2.90
N SER A 293 -28.77 -28.89 2.72
CA SER A 293 -30.02 -28.15 2.52
C SER A 293 -30.42 -27.36 3.78
N ASP A 294 -30.27 -27.94 4.97
CA ASP A 294 -30.54 -27.24 6.23
C ASP A 294 -29.53 -26.10 6.49
N ILE A 295 -28.27 -26.31 6.11
CA ILE A 295 -27.24 -25.27 6.14
C ILE A 295 -27.58 -24.13 5.18
N ALA A 296 -27.94 -24.43 3.93
CA ALA A 296 -28.37 -23.41 2.97
C ALA A 296 -29.58 -22.62 3.47
N ALA A 297 -30.56 -23.30 4.09
CA ALA A 297 -31.72 -22.65 4.70
C ALA A 297 -31.36 -21.78 5.92
N ALA A 298 -30.38 -22.20 6.72
CA ALA A 298 -29.88 -21.42 7.86
C ALA A 298 -29.15 -20.15 7.37
N LEU A 299 -28.24 -20.28 6.40
CA LEU A 299 -27.55 -19.16 5.77
C LEU A 299 -28.54 -18.22 5.09
N GLY A 300 -29.54 -18.76 4.39
CA GLY A 300 -30.58 -17.98 3.72
C GLY A 300 -31.46 -17.14 4.65
N LYS A 301 -31.43 -17.38 5.97
CA LYS A 301 -32.11 -16.55 7.00
C LYS A 301 -31.21 -15.46 7.57
N GLN A 302 -29.91 -15.48 7.30
CA GLN A 302 -28.98 -14.46 7.76
C GLN A 302 -29.08 -13.20 6.89
N ASN A 303 -28.83 -12.04 7.49
CA ASN A 303 -28.76 -10.74 6.80
C ASN A 303 -27.29 -10.31 6.67
N GLY A 304 -26.50 -11.10 5.91
CA GLY A 304 -25.04 -10.93 5.82
C GLY A 304 -24.30 -11.41 7.07
N GLY A 305 -23.06 -10.96 7.24
CA GLY A 305 -22.20 -11.34 8.37
C GLY A 305 -21.26 -12.50 8.03
N SER A 306 -20.91 -13.31 9.03
CA SER A 306 -20.02 -14.46 8.86
C SER A 306 -20.57 -15.75 9.46
N ALA A 307 -20.11 -16.89 8.94
CA ALA A 307 -20.43 -18.20 9.46
C ALA A 307 -19.24 -19.14 9.39
N THR A 308 -19.17 -20.10 10.31
CA THR A 308 -18.18 -21.20 10.28
C THR A 308 -18.91 -22.51 10.07
N ILE A 309 -18.47 -23.26 9.06
CA ILE A 309 -19.03 -24.55 8.67
C ILE A 309 -17.91 -25.58 8.69
N SER A 310 -18.03 -26.64 9.47
CA SER A 310 -17.10 -27.77 9.38
C SER A 310 -17.53 -28.73 8.30
N LEU A 311 -16.62 -29.09 7.40
CA LEU A 311 -16.89 -30.00 6.29
C LEU A 311 -17.10 -31.44 6.76
N ASN A 312 -16.44 -31.84 7.86
CA ASN A 312 -16.52 -33.21 8.43
C ASN A 312 -16.28 -34.34 7.41
N GLY A 313 -15.51 -34.06 6.36
CA GLY A 313 -15.19 -35.00 5.27
C GLY A 313 -16.09 -34.86 4.03
N GLU A 314 -17.18 -34.09 4.09
CA GLU A 314 -18.02 -33.73 2.94
C GLU A 314 -17.46 -32.47 2.28
N THR A 315 -16.51 -32.65 1.37
CA THR A 315 -15.75 -31.54 0.76
C THR A 315 -16.43 -30.92 -0.46
N THR A 316 -17.43 -31.57 -1.03
CA THR A 316 -18.23 -31.01 -2.12
C THR A 316 -19.38 -30.17 -1.55
N VAL A 317 -19.27 -28.85 -1.67
CA VAL A 317 -20.29 -27.89 -1.23
C VAL A 317 -21.31 -27.68 -2.35
N PRO A 318 -22.60 -27.99 -2.14
CA PRO A 318 -23.63 -27.87 -3.18
C PRO A 318 -23.90 -26.43 -3.62
N ALA A 319 -24.40 -26.27 -4.85
CA ALA A 319 -24.68 -24.97 -5.45
C ALA A 319 -25.70 -24.14 -4.65
N GLU A 320 -26.65 -24.78 -3.97
CA GLU A 320 -27.64 -24.08 -3.13
C GLU A 320 -27.02 -23.42 -1.89
N VAL A 321 -25.93 -23.99 -1.36
CA VAL A 321 -25.18 -23.40 -0.24
C VAL A 321 -24.39 -22.21 -0.74
N ILE A 322 -23.66 -22.38 -1.86
CA ILE A 322 -22.92 -21.29 -2.53
C ILE A 322 -23.88 -20.15 -2.91
N LYS A 323 -25.08 -20.47 -3.40
CA LYS A 323 -26.14 -19.50 -3.69
C LYS A 323 -26.56 -18.73 -2.44
N ALA A 324 -26.81 -19.41 -1.32
CA ALA A 324 -27.21 -18.76 -0.08
C ALA A 324 -26.12 -17.81 0.44
N ILE A 325 -24.85 -18.20 0.31
CA ILE A 325 -23.69 -17.36 0.65
C ILE A 325 -23.64 -16.11 -0.23
N ALA A 326 -23.80 -16.27 -1.54
CA ALA A 326 -23.79 -15.17 -2.51
C ALA A 326 -24.97 -14.20 -2.31
N ASP A 327 -26.20 -14.72 -2.29
CA ASP A 327 -27.43 -13.92 -2.18
C ASP A 327 -27.44 -13.06 -0.90
N ARG A 328 -26.86 -13.57 0.18
CA ARG A 328 -26.78 -12.89 1.48
C ARG A 328 -25.46 -12.16 1.71
N LYS A 329 -24.49 -12.27 0.80
CA LYS A 329 -23.15 -11.68 0.94
C LYS A 329 -22.49 -12.07 2.27
N ILE A 330 -22.58 -13.34 2.64
CA ILE A 330 -22.01 -13.87 3.89
C ILE A 330 -20.55 -14.25 3.65
N ARG A 331 -19.67 -14.00 4.63
CA ARG A 331 -18.31 -14.54 4.65
C ARG A 331 -18.30 -15.87 5.38
N VAL A 332 -18.01 -16.95 4.66
CA VAL A 332 -18.03 -18.31 5.23
C VAL A 332 -16.64 -18.89 5.34
N GLU A 333 -16.33 -19.38 6.53
CA GLU A 333 -15.19 -20.25 6.76
C GLU A 333 -15.62 -21.72 6.70
N PHE A 334 -15.15 -22.45 5.70
CA PHE A 334 -15.30 -23.89 5.59
C PHE A 334 -14.09 -24.59 6.22
N VAL A 335 -14.26 -25.11 7.43
CA VAL A 335 -13.22 -25.83 8.18
C VAL A 335 -13.02 -27.22 7.55
N TYR A 336 -11.85 -27.43 6.96
CA TYR A 336 -11.46 -28.71 6.37
C TYR A 336 -10.94 -29.67 7.43
N ASP A 337 -9.98 -29.19 8.24
CA ASP A 337 -9.44 -29.88 9.40
C ASP A 337 -8.97 -28.86 10.46
N SER A 338 -8.36 -29.31 11.56
CA SER A 338 -7.87 -28.43 12.63
C SER A 338 -6.74 -27.48 12.22
N THR A 339 -6.19 -27.64 11.02
CA THR A 339 -5.05 -26.89 10.49
C THR A 339 -5.38 -26.13 9.19
N LYS A 340 -6.52 -26.38 8.56
CA LYS A 340 -6.88 -25.84 7.24
C LYS A 340 -8.36 -25.47 7.16
N SER A 341 -8.64 -24.32 6.57
CA SER A 341 -9.99 -23.89 6.25
C SER A 341 -10.02 -23.03 4.99
N TRP A 342 -11.09 -23.09 4.22
CA TRP A 342 -11.34 -22.20 3.10
C TRP A 342 -12.17 -21.01 3.53
N LEU A 343 -11.83 -19.81 3.06
CA LEU A 343 -12.54 -18.56 3.30
C LEU A 343 -13.21 -18.13 1.99
N VAL A 344 -14.53 -18.10 1.99
CA VAL A 344 -15.35 -17.72 0.85
C VAL A 344 -16.08 -16.42 1.17
N ASP A 345 -15.91 -15.40 0.34
CA ASP A 345 -16.68 -14.17 0.43
C ASP A 345 -17.85 -14.19 -0.56
N GLY A 346 -19.07 -14.20 -0.03
CA GLY A 346 -20.29 -14.17 -0.84
C GLY A 346 -20.41 -12.96 -1.75
N ALA A 347 -19.78 -11.83 -1.40
CA ALA A 347 -19.78 -10.65 -2.28
C ALA A 347 -18.96 -10.83 -3.57
N GLU A 348 -17.98 -11.74 -3.57
CA GLU A 348 -17.07 -12.00 -4.70
C GLU A 348 -17.58 -13.14 -5.62
N ILE A 349 -18.69 -13.80 -5.25
CA ILE A 349 -19.26 -14.89 -6.05
C ILE A 349 -20.03 -14.31 -7.25
N THR A 350 -19.45 -14.46 -8.43
CA THR A 350 -20.04 -14.00 -9.70
C THR A 350 -20.86 -15.08 -10.42
N ALA A 351 -20.60 -16.36 -10.13
CA ALA A 351 -21.32 -17.50 -10.69
C ALA A 351 -21.61 -18.55 -9.61
N VAL A 352 -22.85 -19.03 -9.57
CA VAL A 352 -23.29 -20.05 -8.61
C VAL A 352 -23.14 -21.44 -9.21
N SER A 353 -22.29 -22.26 -8.60
CA SER A 353 -22.12 -23.67 -8.93
C SER A 353 -21.68 -24.44 -7.67
N ALA A 354 -21.75 -25.77 -7.72
CA ALA A 354 -21.18 -26.59 -6.65
C ALA A 354 -19.65 -26.48 -6.69
N VAL A 355 -19.02 -26.46 -5.52
CA VAL A 355 -17.56 -26.28 -5.38
C VAL A 355 -16.98 -27.45 -4.60
N ASP A 356 -15.92 -28.06 -5.12
CA ASP A 356 -15.15 -29.08 -4.42
C ASP A 356 -13.98 -28.45 -3.66
N LEU A 357 -14.07 -28.45 -2.33
CA LEU A 357 -13.07 -27.89 -1.41
C LEU A 357 -12.04 -28.93 -0.94
N SER A 358 -11.90 -30.03 -1.67
CA SER A 358 -10.96 -31.11 -1.36
C SER A 358 -9.49 -30.66 -1.40
N LEU A 359 -8.73 -31.03 -0.37
CA LEU A 359 -7.28 -30.86 -0.31
C LEU A 359 -6.62 -32.24 -0.31
N LEU A 360 -6.17 -32.67 -1.49
CA LEU A 360 -5.54 -33.98 -1.65
C LEU A 360 -4.10 -33.94 -1.11
N PRO A 361 -3.56 -35.06 -0.59
CA PRO A 361 -2.17 -35.10 -0.13
C PRO A 361 -1.19 -34.75 -1.26
N GLY A 362 -0.26 -33.84 -0.99
CA GLY A 362 0.87 -33.54 -1.88
C GLY A 362 2.05 -34.50 -1.66
N SER A 363 2.82 -34.70 -2.71
CA SER A 363 3.99 -35.57 -2.86
C SER A 363 5.29 -34.84 -3.29
N VAL A 364 5.23 -33.54 -3.59
CA VAL A 364 6.37 -32.70 -3.97
C VAL A 364 7.57 -32.85 -3.05
N ASP A 365 8.77 -32.94 -3.62
CA ASP A 365 10.01 -32.87 -2.85
C ASP A 365 10.30 -31.43 -2.43
N THR A 366 10.61 -31.23 -1.15
CA THR A 366 10.85 -29.92 -0.54
C THR A 366 12.24 -29.83 0.08
N SER A 367 13.11 -30.81 -0.11
CA SER A 367 14.42 -30.87 0.54
C SER A 367 15.36 -29.72 0.14
N SER A 368 15.15 -29.10 -1.02
CA SER A 368 15.91 -27.94 -1.50
C SER A 368 15.42 -26.61 -0.96
N LEU A 369 14.27 -26.59 -0.28
CA LEU A 369 13.68 -25.38 0.29
C LEU A 369 14.15 -25.20 1.73
N ARG A 370 14.40 -23.96 2.13
CA ARG A 370 14.74 -23.62 3.52
C ARG A 370 13.49 -23.56 4.40
N GLY A 371 13.70 -23.61 5.71
CA GLY A 371 12.64 -23.62 6.70
C GLY A 371 12.14 -25.02 7.03
N ILE A 372 11.00 -25.08 7.72
CA ILE A 372 10.36 -26.30 8.19
C ILE A 372 9.15 -26.57 7.30
N LEU A 373 8.93 -27.83 6.93
CA LEU A 373 7.75 -28.21 6.17
C LEU A 373 6.48 -27.92 6.99
N GLY A 374 5.65 -27.01 6.49
CA GLY A 374 4.31 -26.73 7.02
C GLY A 374 3.30 -27.76 6.51
N CYS A 375 3.10 -27.80 5.19
CA CYS A 375 2.23 -28.80 4.56
C CYS A 375 2.51 -28.98 3.06
N LYS A 376 1.94 -30.05 2.49
CA LYS A 376 1.89 -30.32 1.05
C LYS A 376 0.46 -30.68 0.69
N TYR A 377 -0.08 -30.09 -0.37
CA TYR A 377 -1.43 -30.37 -0.80
C TYR A 377 -1.57 -30.22 -2.32
N ARG A 378 -2.62 -30.83 -2.85
CA ARG A 378 -2.99 -30.74 -4.26
C ARG A 378 -4.44 -30.32 -4.40
N ILE A 379 -4.65 -29.36 -5.30
CA ILE A 379 -5.96 -28.85 -5.69
C ILE A 379 -6.28 -29.40 -7.10
N SER A 380 -7.49 -29.93 -7.28
CA SER A 380 -7.90 -30.59 -8.53
C SER A 380 -8.58 -29.65 -9.54
N ALA A 381 -9.25 -28.61 -9.05
CA ALA A 381 -10.01 -27.64 -9.84
C ALA A 381 -9.82 -26.25 -9.24
N ASP A 382 -10.08 -25.18 -10.00
CA ASP A 382 -9.96 -23.82 -9.46
C ASP A 382 -11.03 -23.58 -8.38
N ILE A 383 -10.61 -23.08 -7.21
CA ILE A 383 -11.47 -22.86 -6.05
C ILE A 383 -11.51 -21.36 -5.76
N PRO A 384 -12.64 -20.65 -5.97
CA PRO A 384 -12.72 -19.20 -5.75
C PRO A 384 -12.80 -18.84 -4.25
N ALA A 385 -11.76 -19.18 -3.49
CA ALA A 385 -11.66 -19.01 -2.06
C ALA A 385 -10.20 -18.80 -1.64
N GLU A 386 -10.00 -18.12 -0.52
CA GLU A 386 -8.69 -18.05 0.13
C GLU A 386 -8.53 -19.24 1.07
N ILE A 387 -7.29 -19.69 1.28
CA ILE A 387 -7.01 -20.76 2.24
C ILE A 387 -6.36 -20.17 3.48
N ARG A 388 -6.89 -20.54 4.65
CA ARG A 388 -6.27 -20.26 5.94
C ARG A 388 -5.60 -21.52 6.47
N PHE A 389 -4.35 -21.35 6.90
CA PHE A 389 -3.59 -22.36 7.62
C PHE A 389 -3.46 -21.98 9.09
N ALA A 390 -3.51 -22.98 9.97
CA ALA A 390 -3.13 -22.84 11.37
C ALA A 390 -1.85 -23.65 11.64
N PHE A 391 -0.79 -22.94 11.99
CA PHE A 391 0.49 -23.51 12.39
C PHE A 391 0.62 -23.49 13.92
N ARG A 392 1.70 -24.07 14.44
CA ARG A 392 2.00 -23.98 15.87
C ARG A 392 2.32 -22.53 16.23
N LYS A 393 1.74 -22.03 17.32
CA LYS A 393 1.97 -20.67 17.85
C LYS A 393 3.44 -20.28 18.03
N GLN A 394 4.33 -21.24 18.25
CA GLN A 394 5.77 -20.98 18.36
C GLN A 394 6.40 -20.38 17.09
N TYR A 395 5.73 -20.52 15.94
CA TYR A 395 6.17 -19.94 14.66
C TYR A 395 5.53 -18.57 14.38
N ALA A 396 4.78 -17.99 15.32
CA ALA A 396 4.20 -16.66 15.15
C ALA A 396 5.28 -15.62 14.76
N GLY A 397 4.97 -14.77 13.78
CA GLY A 397 5.91 -13.80 13.23
C GLY A 397 6.89 -14.34 12.18
N GLU A 398 6.97 -15.66 11.98
CA GLU A 398 7.67 -16.25 10.81
C GLU A 398 6.81 -16.15 9.55
N PHE A 399 7.33 -16.58 8.40
CA PHE A 399 6.65 -16.58 7.11
C PHE A 399 6.22 -17.98 6.70
N ALA A 400 4.98 -18.11 6.23
CA ALA A 400 4.54 -19.20 5.38
C ALA A 400 4.89 -18.88 3.93
N ASN A 401 6.00 -19.43 3.44
CA ASN A 401 6.43 -19.33 2.04
C ASN A 401 5.76 -20.42 1.21
N VAL A 402 5.04 -20.03 0.16
CA VAL A 402 4.22 -20.92 -0.63
C VAL A 402 4.81 -21.12 -2.01
N TYR A 403 4.87 -22.37 -2.40
CA TYR A 403 5.44 -22.83 -3.66
C TYR A 403 4.43 -23.68 -4.42
N LYS A 404 4.44 -23.55 -5.74
CA LYS A 404 3.66 -24.40 -6.66
C LYS A 404 4.61 -25.20 -7.53
N LEU A 405 4.30 -26.48 -7.74
CA LEU A 405 5.02 -27.32 -8.69
C LEU A 405 4.64 -26.90 -10.12
N ILE A 406 5.60 -26.40 -10.86
CA ILE A 406 5.48 -26.00 -12.27
C ILE A 406 6.65 -26.65 -13.02
N ASP A 407 6.34 -27.44 -14.05
CA ASP A 407 7.34 -28.14 -14.88
C ASP A 407 8.41 -28.91 -14.07
N GLY A 408 7.96 -29.57 -12.99
CA GLY A 408 8.82 -30.38 -12.13
C GLY A 408 9.67 -29.59 -11.13
N LYS A 409 9.48 -28.27 -11.02
CA LYS A 409 10.18 -27.41 -10.06
C LYS A 409 9.21 -26.68 -9.15
N LEU A 410 9.56 -26.54 -7.87
CA LEU A 410 8.82 -25.68 -6.94
C LEU A 410 9.15 -24.22 -7.22
N VAL A 411 8.15 -23.47 -7.66
CA VAL A 411 8.23 -22.04 -7.97
C VAL A 411 7.53 -21.26 -6.87
N PHE A 412 8.25 -20.30 -6.26
CA PHE A 412 7.69 -19.41 -5.25
C PHE A 412 6.47 -18.67 -5.79
N GLN A 413 5.39 -18.63 -5.01
CA GLN A 413 4.15 -17.95 -5.36
C GLN A 413 3.95 -16.70 -4.52
N THR A 414 4.02 -16.87 -3.20
CA THR A 414 3.80 -15.80 -2.24
C THR A 414 4.32 -16.19 -0.86
N CYS A 415 4.36 -15.23 0.05
CA CYS A 415 4.65 -15.43 1.45
C CYS A 415 3.65 -14.65 2.29
N VAL A 416 3.29 -15.18 3.46
CA VAL A 416 2.44 -14.48 4.42
C VAL A 416 3.06 -14.62 5.81
N LYS A 417 3.17 -13.50 6.52
CA LYS A 417 3.66 -13.51 7.90
C LYS A 417 2.59 -14.10 8.83
N LEU A 418 2.98 -15.07 9.65
CA LEU A 418 2.10 -15.73 10.59
C LEU A 418 1.67 -14.75 11.68
N ALA A 419 0.36 -14.70 11.96
CA ALA A 419 -0.21 -13.91 13.04
C ALA A 419 0.23 -14.45 14.43
N GLU A 420 -0.05 -13.69 15.48
CA GLU A 420 0.31 -14.05 16.86
C GLU A 420 -0.26 -15.40 17.31
N ASP A 421 -1.40 -15.80 16.74
CA ASP A 421 -2.04 -17.09 17.02
C ASP A 421 -1.50 -18.25 16.14
N GLY A 422 -0.52 -17.98 15.28
CA GLY A 422 0.09 -18.93 14.36
C GLY A 422 -0.70 -19.16 13.08
N THR A 423 -1.73 -18.36 12.78
CA THR A 423 -2.52 -18.50 11.56
C THR A 423 -1.97 -17.64 10.40
N ALA A 424 -2.27 -18.05 9.17
CA ALA A 424 -2.07 -17.23 7.98
C ALA A 424 -3.15 -17.48 6.94
N VAL A 425 -3.67 -16.40 6.37
CA VAL A 425 -4.59 -16.42 5.22
C VAL A 425 -3.76 -16.15 3.97
N ILE A 426 -3.78 -17.08 3.02
CA ILE A 426 -2.91 -17.04 1.85
C ILE A 426 -3.75 -16.74 0.60
N PRO A 427 -3.58 -15.57 -0.03
CA PRO A 427 -4.33 -15.22 -1.23
C PRO A 427 -3.79 -15.96 -2.46
N GLY A 428 -4.67 -16.17 -3.45
CA GLY A 428 -4.30 -16.65 -4.80
C GLY A 428 -3.93 -18.14 -4.91
N MET A 429 -4.13 -18.94 -3.86
CA MET A 429 -3.84 -20.39 -3.85
C MET A 429 -5.08 -21.22 -4.22
N SER A 430 -5.79 -20.79 -5.25
CA SER A 430 -7.05 -21.40 -5.72
C SER A 430 -6.87 -22.37 -6.88
N ALA A 431 -5.81 -22.17 -7.68
CA ALA A 431 -5.68 -22.83 -8.97
C ALA A 431 -5.29 -24.32 -8.86
N PRO A 432 -5.66 -25.17 -9.84
CA PRO A 432 -5.25 -26.56 -9.87
C PRO A 432 -3.73 -26.71 -9.84
N GLY A 433 -3.25 -27.72 -9.12
CA GLY A 433 -1.83 -28.03 -9.02
C GLY A 433 -1.41 -28.49 -7.64
N GLU A 434 -0.12 -28.69 -7.50
CA GLU A 434 0.49 -29.22 -6.28
C GLU A 434 1.33 -28.13 -5.60
N TYR A 435 1.13 -27.99 -4.30
CA TYR A 435 1.66 -26.89 -3.50
C TYR A 435 2.44 -27.41 -2.29
N ALA A 436 3.43 -26.63 -1.89
CA ALA A 436 4.15 -26.79 -0.63
C ALA A 436 4.17 -25.47 0.13
N VAL A 437 4.01 -25.55 1.45
CA VAL A 437 4.16 -24.41 2.35
C VAL A 437 5.33 -24.68 3.29
N MET A 438 6.33 -23.81 3.26
CA MET A 438 7.50 -23.85 4.13
C MET A 438 7.39 -22.71 5.15
N VAL A 439 7.52 -23.05 6.43
CA VAL A 439 7.55 -22.05 7.51
C VAL A 439 8.99 -21.67 7.80
N CYS A 440 9.31 -20.38 7.70
CA CYS A 440 10.66 -19.88 7.90
C CYS A 440 10.67 -18.48 8.50
N ARG A 441 11.67 -18.18 9.34
CA ARG A 441 12.05 -16.82 9.76
C ARG A 441 12.10 -15.81 8.61
N TYR A 442 12.46 -16.27 7.42
CA TYR A 442 12.71 -15.42 6.27
C TYR A 442 11.63 -15.58 5.21
N SER A 443 11.22 -14.46 4.64
CA SER A 443 10.44 -14.41 3.41
C SER A 443 11.29 -14.93 2.24
N ASP A 444 10.68 -15.77 1.40
CA ASP A 444 11.31 -16.24 0.16
C ASP A 444 11.00 -15.35 -1.05
N ARG A 445 10.36 -14.20 -0.82
CA ARG A 445 10.16 -13.19 -1.85
C ARG A 445 11.50 -12.61 -2.28
N GLN A 446 11.81 -12.71 -3.57
CA GLN A 446 13.05 -12.18 -4.10
C GLN A 446 13.07 -10.64 -3.97
N GLY A 447 14.18 -10.09 -3.48
CA GLY A 447 14.35 -8.65 -3.25
C GLY A 447 13.79 -8.11 -1.94
N ASP A 448 13.09 -8.92 -1.14
CA ASP A 448 12.60 -8.58 0.20
C ASP A 448 13.77 -8.60 1.21
N PHE A 449 14.45 -7.47 1.33
CA PHE A 449 15.68 -7.31 2.10
C PHE A 449 15.41 -6.99 3.57
N ASP A 450 14.39 -6.15 3.83
CA ASP A 450 14.00 -5.79 5.18
C ASP A 450 13.20 -6.90 5.88
N ASN A 451 12.88 -7.97 5.14
CA ASN A 451 12.23 -9.19 5.61
C ASN A 451 10.83 -8.94 6.17
N ASN A 452 10.06 -8.08 5.48
CA ASN A 452 8.69 -7.73 5.85
C ASN A 452 7.62 -8.51 5.06
N GLY A 453 8.01 -9.27 4.01
CA GLY A 453 7.12 -10.07 3.16
C GLY A 453 6.61 -9.36 1.90
N ILE A 454 6.92 -8.07 1.76
CA ILE A 454 6.48 -7.15 0.72
C ILE A 454 7.71 -6.69 -0.04
N LEU A 455 7.61 -6.62 -1.38
CA LEU A 455 8.65 -6.00 -2.19
C LEU A 455 8.26 -4.54 -2.43
N ASP A 456 8.97 -3.61 -1.81
CA ASP A 456 8.73 -2.18 -1.94
C ASP A 456 10.02 -1.33 -1.86
N ILE A 457 9.85 0.00 -1.77
CA ILE A 457 10.97 0.94 -1.75
C ILE A 457 11.87 0.77 -0.52
N TYR A 458 11.33 0.27 0.60
CA TYR A 458 12.04 0.11 1.84
C TYR A 458 13.10 -0.99 1.76
N ASP A 459 12.91 -1.99 0.90
CA ASP A 459 13.93 -2.99 0.57
C ASP A 459 15.17 -2.35 -0.06
N ALA A 460 14.98 -1.47 -1.05
CA ALA A 460 16.08 -0.76 -1.69
C ALA A 460 16.78 0.17 -0.69
N VAL A 461 16.03 0.81 0.21
CA VAL A 461 16.60 1.65 1.28
C VAL A 461 17.44 0.81 2.24
N ALA A 462 16.92 -0.34 2.68
CA ALA A 462 17.62 -1.23 3.60
C ALA A 462 18.90 -1.81 2.95
N LEU A 463 18.86 -2.13 1.66
CA LEU A 463 20.03 -2.51 0.87
C LEU A 463 21.08 -1.41 0.78
N LEU A 464 20.67 -0.16 0.54
CA LEU A 464 21.59 0.98 0.50
C LEU A 464 22.24 1.21 1.86
N ARG A 465 21.46 1.12 2.94
CA ARG A 465 21.96 1.24 4.32
C ARG A 465 22.94 0.13 4.67
N TYR A 466 22.65 -1.11 4.27
CA TYR A 466 23.59 -2.22 4.37
C TYR A 466 24.89 -1.95 3.60
N SER A 467 24.79 -1.44 2.36
CA SER A 467 25.94 -1.15 1.49
C SER A 467 26.91 -0.12 2.07
N VAL A 468 26.41 0.81 2.90
CA VAL A 468 27.22 1.81 3.60
C VAL A 468 27.55 1.43 5.05
N GLY A 469 27.24 0.20 5.48
CA GLY A 469 27.55 -0.33 6.80
C GLY A 469 26.69 0.24 7.94
N LEU A 470 25.52 0.80 7.62
CA LEU A 470 24.58 1.32 8.62
C LEU A 470 23.70 0.21 9.23
N ASP A 471 23.45 -0.87 8.48
CA ASP A 471 22.67 -2.03 8.94
C ASP A 471 23.38 -3.34 8.57
N SER A 472 23.08 -4.44 9.27
CA SER A 472 23.68 -5.76 9.02
C SER A 472 22.96 -6.60 7.96
N GLY A 473 21.76 -6.18 7.53
CA GLY A 473 20.87 -6.96 6.66
C GLY A 473 20.29 -8.19 7.37
N GLU A 474 19.08 -8.61 6.97
CA GLU A 474 18.39 -9.77 7.59
C GLU A 474 18.42 -11.03 6.70
N ASN A 475 18.09 -10.92 5.40
CA ASN A 475 17.78 -12.08 4.54
C ASN A 475 18.79 -12.34 3.39
N LEU A 476 20.11 -12.25 3.63
CA LEU A 476 21.19 -12.22 2.61
C LEU A 476 21.19 -13.29 1.49
N GLN A 477 20.38 -14.35 1.56
CA GLN A 477 20.39 -15.47 0.60
C GLN A 477 19.65 -15.21 -0.73
N LEU A 478 18.76 -14.21 -0.81
CA LEU A 478 17.88 -13.99 -1.97
C LEU A 478 18.04 -12.60 -2.61
N ILE A 479 19.20 -11.99 -2.42
CA ILE A 479 19.39 -10.54 -2.62
C ILE A 479 20.49 -10.19 -3.62
N ASP A 480 21.37 -11.12 -3.99
CA ASP A 480 22.19 -10.94 -5.19
C ASP A 480 21.26 -11.03 -6.40
N LEU A 481 20.67 -9.88 -6.77
CA LEU A 481 19.60 -9.78 -7.74
C LEU A 481 20.16 -9.62 -9.15
N ASN A 482 21.37 -9.10 -9.28
CA ASN A 482 22.05 -8.94 -10.56
C ASN A 482 23.00 -10.12 -10.89
N GLY A 483 23.23 -11.03 -9.94
CA GLY A 483 24.05 -12.24 -10.11
C GLY A 483 25.55 -11.96 -10.16
N ASP A 484 26.01 -10.84 -9.62
CA ASP A 484 27.42 -10.45 -9.62
C ASP A 484 28.21 -11.03 -8.43
N GLY A 485 27.54 -11.74 -7.52
CA GLY A 485 28.12 -12.36 -6.34
C GLY A 485 28.33 -11.41 -5.17
N LEU A 486 27.91 -10.14 -5.28
CA LEU A 486 28.00 -9.12 -4.25
C LEU A 486 26.59 -8.62 -3.90
N VAL A 487 26.41 -8.18 -2.65
CA VAL A 487 25.18 -7.49 -2.23
C VAL A 487 25.51 -6.02 -2.04
N ASN A 488 25.06 -5.15 -2.95
CA ASN A 488 25.39 -3.74 -2.94
C ASN A 488 24.32 -2.83 -3.58
N CYS A 489 24.68 -1.57 -3.86
CA CYS A 489 23.80 -0.58 -4.50
C CYS A 489 23.26 -1.03 -5.88
N ALA A 490 23.93 -1.95 -6.57
CA ALA A 490 23.47 -2.53 -7.82
C ALA A 490 22.19 -3.36 -7.64
N ASP A 491 22.10 -4.13 -6.54
CA ASP A 491 20.89 -4.87 -6.17
C ASP A 491 19.76 -3.94 -5.76
N ALA A 492 20.08 -2.88 -5.00
CA ALA A 492 19.10 -1.84 -4.68
C ALA A 492 18.54 -1.21 -5.96
N SER A 493 19.40 -0.98 -6.96
CA SER A 493 18.98 -0.51 -8.27
C SER A 493 18.10 -1.52 -9.01
N THR A 494 18.33 -2.83 -8.85
CA THR A 494 17.47 -3.89 -9.40
C THR A 494 16.09 -3.91 -8.75
N VAL A 495 16.01 -3.79 -7.42
CA VAL A 495 14.73 -3.62 -6.70
C VAL A 495 13.97 -2.41 -7.25
N LEU A 496 14.63 -1.24 -7.35
CA LEU A 496 14.01 -0.03 -7.87
C LEU A 496 13.49 -0.20 -9.31
N ARG A 497 14.24 -0.90 -10.18
CA ARG A 497 13.80 -1.22 -11.55
C ARG A 497 12.53 -2.08 -11.53
N TRP A 498 12.49 -3.14 -10.74
CA TRP A 498 11.33 -4.02 -10.63
C TRP A 498 10.09 -3.27 -10.17
N LEU A 499 10.21 -2.38 -9.19
CA LEU A 499 9.09 -1.58 -8.66
C LEU A 499 8.46 -0.64 -9.69
N VAL A 500 9.23 -0.19 -10.69
CA VAL A 500 8.74 0.68 -11.76
C VAL A 500 8.42 -0.10 -13.05
N GLY A 501 8.38 -1.43 -12.99
CA GLY A 501 8.07 -2.29 -14.14
C GLY A 501 9.16 -2.36 -15.20
N LEU A 502 10.40 -1.98 -14.86
CA LEU A 502 11.55 -2.20 -15.72
C LEU A 502 12.11 -3.59 -15.40
N SER A 503 12.24 -4.44 -16.42
CA SER A 503 12.93 -5.73 -16.27
C SER A 503 14.40 -5.51 -15.90
N ALA A 504 14.98 -6.48 -15.18
CA ALA A 504 16.41 -6.53 -14.91
C ALA A 504 17.23 -6.47 -16.21
#